data_AF-A0A7D5MTY2-F1
#
_entry.id   AF-A0A7D5MTY2-F1
#
_cell.length_a   1.000
_cell.length_b   1.000
_cell.length_c   1.000
_cell.angle_alpha   90.00
_cell.angle_beta   90.00
_cell.angle_gamma   90.00
#
_symmetry.space_group_name_H-M   'P 1'
#
loop_
_entity.id
_entity.type
_entity.pdbx_description
1 polymer ?
#
loop_
_entity_poly.entity_id
_entity_poly.type
_entity_poly.pdbx_seq_one_letter_code
_entity_poly.pdbx_strand_id
1 'polypeptide(L)'
;MKKVFLSNTSSIPIHELNHAAELKGSVIGFHFYNPPAVQRLIEIISFPQTSPNLVQLATELAQRLKKSSFIPGMSQDLLEMVILFVKSLLLVTK
;
A
#
# COMPACT_ATOMS: atom_id res chain seq x y z
N MET A 1 -6.26 21.68 -4.91
CA MET A 1 -5.48 20.52 -4.42
C MET A 1 -5.02 19.69 -5.60
N LYS A 2 -3.79 19.17 -5.57
CA LYS A 2 -3.30 18.17 -6.56
C LYS A 2 -4.13 16.89 -6.40
N LYS A 3 -4.62 16.31 -7.50
CA LYS A 3 -5.33 15.02 -7.46
C LYS A 3 -4.36 13.91 -7.02
N VAL A 4 -4.85 12.93 -6.26
CA VAL A 4 -4.08 11.77 -5.81
C VAL A 4 -4.83 10.50 -6.22
N PHE A 5 -4.09 9.52 -6.74
CA PHE A 5 -4.61 8.24 -7.20
C PHE A 5 -4.02 7.11 -6.37
N LEU A 6 -4.86 6.14 -6.00
CA LEU A 6 -4.46 4.94 -5.28
C LEU A 6 -4.81 3.72 -6.14
N SER A 7 -3.84 2.83 -6.34
CA SER A 7 -4.04 1.61 -7.13
C SER A 7 -3.97 0.37 -6.27
N ASN A 8 -4.96 -0.51 -6.38
CA ASN A 8 -5.00 -1.83 -5.73
C ASN A 8 -4.44 -2.94 -6.64
N THR A 9 -3.67 -2.61 -7.66
CA THR A 9 -3.09 -3.60 -8.58
C THR A 9 -2.17 -4.59 -7.85
N SER A 10 -2.28 -5.87 -8.21
CA SER A 10 -1.38 -6.93 -7.69
C SER A 10 -0.23 -7.27 -8.65
N SER A 11 -0.27 -6.81 -9.91
CA SER A 11 0.67 -7.27 -10.94
C SER A 11 1.20 -6.18 -11.87
N ILE A 12 0.51 -5.05 -11.98
CA ILE A 12 0.97 -3.91 -12.80
C ILE A 12 1.89 -3.00 -11.96
N PRO A 13 3.14 -2.74 -12.37
CA PRO A 13 4.02 -1.82 -11.66
C PRO A 13 3.47 -0.38 -11.60
N ILE A 14 3.54 0.26 -10.44
CA ILE A 14 2.95 1.60 -10.23
C ILE A 14 3.62 2.68 -11.10
N HIS A 15 4.91 2.54 -11.38
CA HIS A 15 5.64 3.49 -12.24
C HIS A 15 5.17 3.43 -13.71
N GLU A 16 4.75 2.26 -14.19
CA GLU A 16 4.16 2.10 -15.52
C GLU A 16 2.78 2.75 -15.59
N LEU A 17 1.93 2.54 -14.57
CA LEU A 17 0.64 3.23 -14.46
C LEU A 17 0.82 4.76 -14.42
N ASN A 18 1.80 5.25 -13.67
CA ASN A 18 2.10 6.67 -13.60
C ASN A 18 2.48 7.24 -14.98
N HIS A 19 3.29 6.50 -15.74
CA HIS A 19 3.74 6.92 -17.05
C HIS A 19 2.60 6.90 -18.07
N ALA A 20 1.91 5.76 -18.21
CA ALA A 20 0.85 5.55 -19.19
C ALA A 20 -0.35 6.50 -19.00
N ALA A 21 -0.67 6.86 -17.75
CA ALA A 21 -1.75 7.79 -17.43
C ALA A 21 -1.27 9.24 -17.16
N GLU A 22 0.00 9.56 -17.44
CA GLU A 22 0.60 10.90 -17.29
C GLU A 22 0.38 11.55 -15.92
N LEU A 23 0.45 10.74 -14.85
CA LEU A 23 0.05 11.15 -13.49
C LEU A 23 1.12 11.97 -12.75
N LYS A 24 2.33 12.14 -13.30
CA LYS A 24 3.38 13.04 -12.77
C LYS A 24 3.63 12.84 -11.25
N GLY A 25 3.75 11.58 -10.85
CA GLY A 25 4.01 11.15 -9.47
C GLY A 25 2.81 11.27 -8.53
N SER A 26 1.59 11.43 -9.06
CA SER A 26 0.37 11.55 -8.24
C SER A 26 -0.35 10.23 -7.97
N VAL A 27 0.29 9.09 -8.26
CA VAL A 27 -0.23 7.75 -7.98
C VAL A 27 0.65 7.03 -6.97
N ILE A 28 0.05 6.16 -6.16
CA ILE A 28 0.74 5.24 -5.26
C ILE A 28 0.02 3.90 -5.24
N GLY A 29 0.75 2.80 -5.01
CA GLY A 29 0.12 1.52 -4.74
C GLY A 29 -0.45 1.50 -3.32
N PHE A 30 -1.68 1.02 -3.19
CA PHE A 30 -2.42 0.92 -1.94
C PHE A 30 -3.17 -0.42 -1.94
N HIS A 31 -2.40 -1.47 -1.74
CA HIS A 31 -2.82 -2.83 -2.02
C HIS A 31 -3.46 -3.46 -0.76
N PHE A 32 -4.70 -3.88 -0.91
CA PHE A 32 -5.46 -4.61 0.08
C PHE A 32 -5.23 -6.10 -0.07
N TYR A 33 -5.11 -6.79 1.06
CA TYR A 33 -5.19 -8.25 1.09
C TYR A 33 -6.66 -8.70 1.12
N ASN A 34 -6.97 -9.81 0.46
CA ASN A 34 -8.32 -10.37 0.44
C ASN A 34 -8.58 -11.29 1.66
N PRO A 35 -9.78 -11.24 2.26
CA PRO A 35 -10.88 -10.29 2.03
C PRO A 35 -10.62 -8.91 2.69
N PRO A 36 -10.80 -7.78 1.98
CA PRO A 36 -10.33 -6.46 2.44
C PRO A 36 -11.04 -5.94 3.70
N ALA A 37 -12.27 -6.38 3.97
CA ALA A 37 -13.00 -6.00 5.18
C ALA A 37 -12.44 -6.67 6.44
N VAL A 38 -11.89 -7.88 6.29
CA VAL A 38 -11.35 -8.69 7.41
C VAL A 38 -9.86 -8.42 7.61
N GLN A 39 -9.14 -8.22 6.50
CA GLN A 39 -7.69 -8.08 6.53
C GLN A 39 -7.24 -6.78 7.20
N ARG A 40 -6.18 -6.88 8.01
CA ARG A 40 -5.63 -5.75 8.77
C ARG A 40 -4.42 -5.10 8.12
N LEU A 41 -3.91 -5.67 7.02
CA LEU A 41 -2.71 -5.21 6.36
C LEU A 41 -3.05 -4.43 5.09
N ILE A 42 -2.34 -3.34 4.86
CA ILE A 42 -2.21 -2.66 3.56
C ILE A 42 -0.74 -2.62 3.20
N GLU A 43 -0.43 -2.95 1.95
CA GLU A 43 0.89 -2.74 1.36
C GLU A 43 0.88 -1.42 0.58
N ILE A 44 1.76 -0.50 0.98
CA ILE A 44 1.96 0.79 0.32
C ILE A 44 3.19 0.67 -0.58
N ILE A 45 2.98 0.82 -1.89
CA ILE A 45 4.02 0.59 -2.90
C ILE A 45 4.42 1.94 -3.48
N SER A 46 5.65 2.37 -3.18
CA SER A 46 6.27 3.58 -3.72
C SER A 46 7.20 3.27 -4.89
N PHE A 47 7.53 4.29 -5.66
CA PHE A 47 8.51 4.25 -6.75
C PHE A 47 9.32 5.57 -6.73
N PRO A 48 10.41 5.71 -7.52
CA PRO A 48 11.33 6.85 -7.37
C PRO A 48 10.71 8.25 -7.47
N GLN A 49 9.59 8.42 -8.16
CA GLN A 49 8.89 9.72 -8.28
C GLN A 49 7.77 9.92 -7.23
N THR A 50 7.52 8.94 -6.37
CA THR A 50 6.57 9.06 -5.26
C THR A 50 7.12 10.06 -4.26
N SER A 51 6.37 11.13 -3.97
CA SER A 51 6.80 12.10 -2.97
C SER A 51 6.62 11.55 -1.55
N PRO A 52 7.47 11.95 -0.58
CA PRO A 52 7.30 11.56 0.82
C PRO A 52 5.92 11.93 1.38
N ASN A 53 5.37 13.09 0.99
CA ASN A 53 4.04 13.53 1.40
C ASN A 53 2.94 12.57 0.91
N LEU A 54 3.09 11.95 -0.27
CA LEU A 54 2.13 10.99 -0.79
C LEU A 54 2.18 9.67 -0.01
N VAL A 55 3.38 9.22 0.38
CA VAL A 55 3.56 8.07 1.27
C VAL A 55 2.91 8.34 2.62
N GLN A 56 3.18 9.51 3.22
CA GLN A 56 2.57 9.91 4.49
C GLN A 56 1.03 9.93 4.41
N LEU A 57 0.47 10.52 3.36
CA LEU A 57 -0.97 10.56 3.14
C LEU A 57 -1.56 9.15 3.04
N ALA A 58 -0.90 8.24 2.33
CA ALA A 58 -1.33 6.85 2.23
C ALA A 58 -1.26 6.14 3.60
N THR A 59 -0.20 6.35 4.37
CA THR A 59 -0.05 5.80 5.73
C THR A 59 -1.15 6.29 6.67
N GLU A 60 -1.44 7.60 6.67
CA GLU A 60 -2.52 8.18 7.47
C GLU A 60 -3.90 7.64 7.04
N LEU A 61 -4.11 7.41 5.74
CA LEU A 61 -5.33 6.79 5.24
C LEU A 61 -5.48 5.35 5.74
N ALA A 62 -4.42 4.54 5.68
CA ALA A 62 -4.44 3.17 6.21
C ALA A 62 -4.79 3.15 7.71
N GLN A 63 -4.21 4.07 8.50
CA GLN A 63 -4.52 4.22 9.92
C GLN A 63 -5.99 4.60 10.16
N ARG A 64 -6.55 5.53 9.37
CA ARG A 64 -7.99 5.89 9.44
C ARG A 64 -8.91 4.73 9.10
N LEU A 65 -8.47 3.83 8.23
CA LEU A 65 -9.14 2.57 7.93
C LEU A 65 -8.94 1.49 9.00
N LYS A 66 -8.23 1.80 10.09
CA LYS A 66 -7.86 0.88 11.18
C LYS A 66 -7.04 -0.32 10.69
N LYS A 67 -6.17 -0.08 9.70
CA LYS A 67 -5.26 -1.07 9.11
C LYS A 67 -3.81 -0.68 9.37
N SER A 68 -2.97 -1.69 9.57
CA SER A 68 -1.51 -1.55 9.61
C SER A 68 -0.99 -1.41 8.18
N SER A 69 -0.09 -0.46 7.95
CA SER A 69 0.58 -0.29 6.67
C SER A 69 2.00 -0.84 6.70
N PHE A 70 2.43 -1.39 5.57
CA PHE A 70 3.80 -1.83 5.32
C PHE A 70 4.32 -1.16 4.04
N ILE A 71 5.56 -0.68 4.07
CA ILE A 71 6.23 -0.04 2.92
C ILE A 71 7.52 -0.80 2.63
N PRO A 72 7.62 -1.55 1.52
CA PRO A 72 8.83 -2.28 1.16
C PRO A 72 10.07 -1.37 1.13
N GLY A 73 11.17 -1.83 1.73
CA GLY A 73 12.45 -1.10 1.75
C GLY A 73 12.53 0.09 2.72
N MET A 74 11.44 0.46 3.41
CA MET A 74 11.44 1.50 4.45
C MET A 74 11.34 0.94 5.87
N SER A 75 10.77 -0.26 6.05
CA SER A 75 10.73 -0.95 7.35
C SER A 75 11.86 -2.00 7.44
N GLN A 76 12.65 -1.97 8.50
CA GLN A 76 13.74 -2.93 8.75
C GLN A 76 13.26 -4.33 9.19
N ASP A 77 11.99 -4.50 9.56
CA ASP A 77 11.51 -5.74 10.16
C ASP A 77 10.75 -6.63 9.17
N LEU A 78 11.50 -7.37 8.36
CA LEU A 78 11.01 -8.51 7.57
C LEU A 78 10.19 -9.50 8.43
N LEU A 79 10.56 -9.65 9.71
CA LEU A 79 9.84 -10.48 10.68
C LEU A 79 8.43 -9.95 10.97
N GLU A 80 8.27 -8.64 11.18
CA GLU A 80 6.93 -8.05 11.40
C GLU A 80 6.05 -8.18 10.15
N MET A 81 6.62 -8.03 8.96
CA MET A 81 5.90 -8.28 7.71
C MET A 81 5.41 -9.73 7.62
N VAL A 82 6.29 -10.71 7.88
CA VAL A 82 5.93 -12.14 7.85
C VAL A 82 4.88 -12.45 8.92
N ILE A 83 5.02 -11.90 10.14
CA ILE A 83 4.06 -12.07 11.22
C ILE A 83 2.69 -11.48 10.83
N LEU A 84 2.66 -10.28 10.25
CA LEU A 84 1.42 -9.63 9.82
C LEU A 84 0.75 -10.40 8.68
N PHE A 85 1.53 -10.91 7.72
CA PHE A 85 1.02 -11.73 6.62
C PHE A 85 0.47 -13.08 7.11
N VAL A 86 1.19 -13.77 8.01
CA VAL A 86 0.71 -15.03 8.61
C VAL A 86 -0.54 -14.80 9.46
N LYS A 87 -0.57 -13.75 10.29
CA LYS A 87 -1.77 -13.36 11.07
C LYS A 87 -2.95 -13.03 10.16
N SER A 88 -2.67 -12.36 9.04
CA SER A 88 -3.64 -12.02 7.98
C SER A 88 -4.27 -13.27 7.36
N LEU A 89 -3.47 -14.28 7.01
CA LEU A 89 -3.95 -15.58 6.52
C LEU A 89 -4.84 -16.31 7.55
N LEU A 90 -4.43 -16.31 8.83
CA LEU A 90 -5.17 -16.97 9.91
C LEU A 90 -6.54 -16.33 10.22
N LEU A 91 -6.75 -15.07 9.85
CA LEU A 91 -8.04 -14.38 10.01
C LEU A 91 -9.11 -14.84 9.00
N VAL A 92 -8.73 -15.56 7.93
CA VAL A 92 -9.65 -16.04 6.89
C VAL A 92 -10.08 -17.50 7.14
N THR A 93 -9.38 -18.23 8.00
CA THR A 93 -9.60 -19.66 8.23
C THR A 93 -10.54 -19.97 9.40
N LYS A 94 -11.41 -19.05 9.81
CA LYS A 94 -12.43 -19.26 10.84
C LYS A 94 -13.81 -18.83 10.37
#